data_AF-A0A1X6YED7-F1
#
_entry.id   AF-A0A1X6YED7-F1
#
_cell.length_a   1.000
_cell.length_b   1.000
_cell.length_c   1.000
_cell.angle_alpha   90.00
_cell.angle_beta   90.00
_cell.angle_gamma   90.00
#
_symmetry.space_group_name_H-M   'P 1'
#
loop_
_entity.id
_entity.type
_entity.pdbx_description
1 polymer ?
#
loop_
_entity_poly.entity_id
_entity_poly.type
_entity_poly.pdbx_seq_one_letter_code
_entity_poly.pdbx_strand_id
1 'polypeptide(L)'
;MDVSFCIVEPTELPNELTFQQFRTVNMVAVTRKKDLAKPQSWEALTHEQWVLNPSPATTDAYFHSWMSRKGVKLRNKTILCRSAQMLSSLVEELDVIAVCPEPLYYARLAPAGIYRVGLPELPEPIPMGALTMTHMPKSQAVQDLISIAEHISLKI
;
A
#
# COMPACT_ATOMS: atom_id res chain seq x y z
N MET A 1 11.38 4.25 19.72
CA MET A 1 10.06 4.35 19.06
C MET A 1 9.05 3.76 20.02
N ASP A 2 8.05 4.52 20.43
CA ASP A 2 7.07 4.06 21.42
C ASP A 2 5.94 3.26 20.77
N VAL A 3 5.47 3.72 19.60
CA VAL A 3 4.52 3.02 18.72
C VAL A 3 4.67 3.52 17.29
N SER A 4 4.41 2.67 16.30
CA SER A 4 4.26 3.05 14.89
C SER A 4 3.02 2.38 14.30
N PHE A 5 2.28 3.10 13.46
CA PHE A 5 1.12 2.57 12.76
C PHE A 5 1.50 2.30 11.32
N CYS A 6 1.44 1.03 10.91
CA CYS A 6 1.99 0.61 9.64
C CYS A 6 1.25 -0.59 9.06
N ILE A 7 1.54 -0.84 7.80
CA ILE A 7 1.21 -2.06 7.09
C ILE A 7 2.44 -2.94 7.14
N VAL A 8 2.27 -4.21 7.52
CA VAL A 8 3.38 -5.16 7.66
C VAL A 8 2.98 -6.53 7.13
N GLU A 9 3.97 -7.28 6.66
CA GLU A 9 3.91 -8.73 6.54
C GLU A 9 4.33 -9.31 7.91
N PRO A 10 3.40 -9.83 8.73
CA PRO A 10 3.71 -10.22 10.12
C PRO A 10 4.78 -11.30 10.21
N THR A 11 4.90 -12.14 9.17
CA THR A 11 5.88 -13.22 9.09
C THR A 11 7.32 -12.74 8.91
N GLU A 12 7.52 -11.45 8.57
CA GLU A 12 8.83 -10.84 8.36
C GLU A 12 9.27 -9.93 9.53
N LEU A 13 8.51 -9.90 10.63
CA LEU A 13 8.83 -9.04 11.76
C LEU A 13 9.97 -9.61 12.64
N PRO A 14 10.96 -8.78 13.03
CA PRO A 14 11.94 -9.15 14.04
C PRO A 14 11.29 -9.52 15.38
N ASN A 15 11.89 -10.45 16.13
CA ASN A 15 11.38 -10.95 17.41
C ASN A 15 11.26 -9.86 18.48
N GLU A 16 11.99 -8.74 18.32
CA GLU A 16 11.97 -7.60 19.25
C GLU A 16 10.72 -6.73 19.07
N LEU A 17 9.91 -6.99 18.05
CA LEU A 17 8.71 -6.21 17.72
C LEU A 17 7.43 -7.04 17.93
N THR A 18 6.44 -6.40 18.54
CA THR A 18 5.08 -6.92 18.66
C THR A 18 4.14 -6.10 17.79
N PHE A 19 3.40 -6.79 16.93
CA PHE A 19 2.37 -6.21 16.07
C PHE A 19 0.97 -6.54 16.59
N GLN A 20 0.18 -5.50 16.83
CA GLN A 20 -1.25 -5.61 17.12
C GLN A 20 -2.02 -5.16 15.88
N GLN A 21 -2.62 -6.13 15.18
CA GLN A 21 -3.45 -5.87 14.01
C GLN A 21 -4.77 -5.20 14.42
N PHE A 22 -5.18 -4.17 13.67
CA PHE A 22 -6.49 -3.54 13.79
C PHE A 22 -7.45 -4.00 12.70
N ARG A 23 -6.93 -4.12 11.47
CA ARG A 23 -7.70 -4.51 10.28
C ARG A 23 -6.78 -5.03 9.18
N THR A 24 -7.39 -5.47 8.09
CA THR A 24 -6.71 -5.62 6.80
C THR A 24 -7.10 -4.48 5.86
N VAL A 25 -6.23 -4.23 4.88
CA VAL A 25 -6.41 -3.17 3.89
C VAL A 25 -6.20 -3.74 2.49
N ASN A 26 -7.18 -3.53 1.62
CA ASN A 26 -7.05 -3.88 0.21
C ASN A 26 -6.11 -2.92 -0.49
N MET A 27 -5.34 -3.43 -1.43
CA MET A 27 -4.59 -2.61 -2.37
C MET A 27 -5.37 -2.46 -3.67
N VAL A 28 -5.24 -1.29 -4.28
CA VAL A 28 -5.73 -1.03 -5.64
C VAL A 28 -4.60 -0.49 -6.49
N ALA A 29 -4.56 -0.89 -7.77
CA ALA A 29 -3.74 -0.21 -8.76
C ALA A 29 -4.56 0.90 -9.41
N VAL A 30 -3.91 2.03 -9.69
CA VAL A 30 -4.54 3.28 -10.09
C VAL A 30 -3.80 3.93 -11.26
N THR A 31 -4.54 4.63 -12.11
CA THR A 31 -3.98 5.34 -13.27
C THR A 31 -4.95 6.41 -13.78
N ARG A 32 -4.45 7.42 -14.49
CA ARG A 32 -5.29 8.36 -15.23
C ARG A 32 -5.82 7.79 -16.57
N LYS A 33 -5.23 6.69 -17.05
CA LYS A 33 -5.59 6.02 -18.31
C LYS A 33 -6.89 5.23 -18.19
N LYS A 34 -8.00 5.80 -18.70
CA LYS A 34 -9.34 5.17 -18.63
C LYS A 34 -9.43 3.82 -19.34
N ASP A 35 -8.65 3.61 -20.40
CA ASP A 35 -8.59 2.36 -21.15
C ASP A 35 -8.08 1.18 -20.32
N LEU A 36 -7.17 1.45 -19.37
CA LEU A 36 -6.64 0.45 -18.44
C LEU A 36 -7.62 0.07 -17.32
N ALA A 37 -8.77 0.75 -17.21
CA ALA A 37 -9.79 0.41 -16.22
C ALA A 37 -10.59 -0.86 -16.57
N LYS A 38 -10.55 -1.29 -17.83
CA LYS A 38 -11.11 -2.57 -18.27
C LYS A 38 -10.22 -3.72 -17.81
N PRO A 39 -10.72 -4.97 -17.71
CA PRO A 39 -9.88 -6.12 -17.41
C PRO A 39 -8.63 -6.18 -18.30
N GLN A 40 -7.47 -6.34 -17.68
CA GLN A 40 -6.15 -6.37 -18.32
C GLN A 40 -5.46 -7.71 -18.06
N SER A 41 -4.50 -8.06 -18.92
CA SER A 41 -3.56 -9.15 -18.66
C SER A 41 -2.28 -8.61 -18.01
N TRP A 42 -1.58 -9.44 -17.23
CA TRP A 42 -0.26 -9.08 -16.73
C TRP A 42 0.73 -8.79 -17.86
N GLU A 43 0.61 -9.48 -18.99
CA GLU A 43 1.45 -9.22 -20.17
C GLU A 43 1.30 -7.77 -20.66
N ALA A 44 0.06 -7.29 -20.84
CA ALA A 44 -0.19 -5.90 -21.23
C ALA A 44 0.36 -4.91 -20.20
N LEU A 45 0.06 -5.15 -18.92
CA LEU A 45 0.44 -4.26 -17.82
C LEU A 45 1.95 -4.16 -17.59
N THR A 46 2.73 -5.20 -17.93
CA THR A 46 4.19 -5.15 -17.78
C THR A 46 4.86 -4.17 -18.75
N HIS A 47 4.17 -3.78 -19.83
CA HIS A 47 4.61 -2.78 -20.81
C HIS A 47 4.13 -1.36 -20.48
N GLU A 48 3.38 -1.18 -19.40
CA GLU A 48 2.97 0.15 -18.94
C GLU A 48 4.05 0.77 -18.05
N GLN A 49 4.01 2.09 -17.90
CA GLN A 49 4.94 2.79 -17.02
C GLN A 49 4.45 2.71 -15.57
N TRP A 50 5.25 2.12 -14.69
CA TRP A 50 4.92 2.03 -13.26
C TRP A 50 5.69 3.06 -12.45
N VAL A 51 5.04 3.61 -11.42
CA VAL A 51 5.66 4.36 -10.33
C VAL A 51 5.41 3.64 -9.02
N LEU A 52 6.47 3.34 -8.27
CA LEU A 52 6.39 2.61 -7.01
C LEU A 52 7.22 3.30 -5.92
N ASN A 53 6.72 3.23 -4.68
CA ASN A 53 7.48 3.58 -3.49
C ASN A 53 8.33 2.40 -3.00
N PRO A 54 9.68 2.46 -3.06
CA PRO A 54 10.52 1.34 -2.63
C PRO A 54 10.70 1.27 -1.10
N SER A 55 10.10 2.19 -0.34
CA SER A 55 10.33 2.27 1.10
C SER A 55 9.71 1.06 1.82
N PRO A 56 10.37 0.48 2.84
CA PRO A 56 9.81 -0.61 3.63
C PRO A 56 8.46 -0.24 4.26
N ALA A 57 7.65 -1.26 4.58
CA ALA A 57 6.34 -1.09 5.22
C ALA A 57 5.37 -0.18 4.44
N THR A 58 5.52 -0.12 3.11
CA THR A 58 4.58 0.52 2.19
C THR A 58 3.81 -0.52 1.39
N THR A 59 2.62 -0.14 0.92
CA THR A 59 1.81 -0.96 0.02
C THR A 59 2.57 -1.32 -1.26
N ASP A 60 3.35 -0.39 -1.79
CA ASP A 60 4.20 -0.57 -2.96
C ASP A 60 5.32 -1.60 -2.76
N ALA A 61 5.99 -1.58 -1.60
CA ALA A 61 7.00 -2.58 -1.28
C ALA A 61 6.40 -3.98 -1.17
N TYR A 62 5.24 -4.11 -0.53
CA TYR A 62 4.51 -5.38 -0.45
C TYR A 62 4.09 -5.87 -1.84
N PHE A 63 3.58 -4.98 -2.70
CA PHE A 63 3.23 -5.29 -4.07
C PHE A 63 4.43 -5.76 -4.89
N HIS A 64 5.57 -5.09 -4.76
CA HIS A 64 6.80 -5.48 -5.42
C HIS A 64 7.25 -6.90 -5.01
N SER A 65 7.23 -7.20 -3.70
CA SER A 65 7.53 -8.54 -3.19
C SER A 65 6.55 -9.60 -3.71
N TRP A 66 5.25 -9.27 -3.76
CA TRP A 66 4.23 -10.15 -4.32
C TRP A 66 4.44 -10.42 -5.82
N MET A 67 4.68 -9.39 -6.63
CA MET A 67 4.98 -9.55 -8.07
C MET A 67 6.20 -10.44 -8.28
N SER A 68 7.24 -10.25 -7.46
CA SER A 68 8.45 -11.06 -7.50
C SER A 68 8.15 -12.54 -7.20
N ARG A 69 7.39 -12.83 -6.14
CA ARG A 69 6.94 -14.20 -5.80
C ARG A 69 6.11 -14.85 -6.91
N LYS A 70 5.29 -14.06 -7.62
CA LYS A 70 4.48 -14.51 -8.75
C LYS A 70 5.28 -14.70 -10.05
N GLY A 71 6.54 -14.26 -10.10
CA GLY A 71 7.35 -14.28 -11.32
C GLY A 71 6.97 -13.21 -12.35
N VAL A 72 6.19 -12.20 -11.95
CA VAL A 72 5.84 -11.07 -12.82
C VAL A 72 7.01 -10.09 -12.84
N LYS A 73 7.55 -9.83 -14.03
CA LYS A 73 8.62 -8.84 -14.26
C LYS A 73 8.10 -7.69 -15.11
N LEU A 74 8.15 -6.48 -14.56
CA LEU A 74 7.85 -5.26 -15.31
C LEU A 74 8.91 -5.08 -16.41
N ARG A 75 8.48 -4.88 -17.65
CA ARG A 75 9.36 -4.74 -18.81
C ARG A 75 9.88 -3.31 -18.95
N ASN A 76 9.03 -2.33 -18.63
CA ASN A 76 9.45 -0.94 -18.57
C ASN A 76 10.19 -0.64 -17.26
N LYS A 77 11.12 0.31 -17.33
CA LYS A 77 11.85 0.78 -16.15
C LYS A 77 10.88 1.46 -15.17
N THR A 78 10.72 0.91 -13.98
CA THR A 78 9.90 1.51 -12.92
C THR A 78 10.48 2.84 -12.44
N ILE A 79 9.63 3.85 -12.30
CA ILE A 79 9.96 5.11 -11.63
C ILE A 79 9.87 4.86 -10.12
N LEU A 80 10.94 5.16 -9.39
CA LEU A 80 10.96 4.99 -7.94
C LEU A 80 10.71 6.34 -7.27
N CYS A 81 9.65 6.42 -6.47
CA CYS A 81 9.23 7.65 -5.78
C CYS A 81 9.00 7.37 -4.30
N ARG A 82 9.90 7.85 -3.43
CA ARG A 82 9.80 7.61 -1.97
C ARG A 82 8.75 8.47 -1.26
N SER A 83 8.32 9.57 -1.88
CA SER A 83 7.32 10.47 -1.31
C SER A 83 5.93 10.05 -1.76
N ALA A 84 5.08 9.62 -0.83
CA ALA A 84 3.69 9.28 -1.11
C ALA A 84 2.92 10.45 -1.74
N GLN A 85 3.19 11.68 -1.27
CA GLN A 85 2.58 12.89 -1.82
C GLN A 85 2.99 13.12 -3.27
N MET A 86 4.29 13.00 -3.57
CA MET A 86 4.78 13.16 -4.95
C MET A 86 4.28 12.03 -5.85
N LEU A 87 4.18 10.80 -5.33
CA LEU A 87 3.62 9.66 -6.06
C LEU A 87 2.17 9.93 -6.47
N SER A 88 1.32 10.47 -5.57
CA SER A 88 -0.04 10.87 -5.94
C SER A 88 -0.05 11.91 -7.06
N SER A 89 0.79 12.95 -6.98
CA SER A 89 0.91 13.95 -8.04
C SER A 89 1.39 13.36 -9.38
N LEU A 90 2.31 12.39 -9.36
CA LEU A 90 2.76 11.71 -10.58
C LEU A 90 1.62 10.91 -11.24
N VAL A 91 0.75 10.28 -10.46
CA VAL A 91 -0.44 9.57 -11.00
C VAL A 91 -1.47 10.52 -11.58
N GLU A 92 -1.65 11.69 -10.94
CA GLU A 92 -2.55 12.74 -11.39
C GLU A 92 -2.05 13.39 -12.69
N GLU A 93 -0.73 13.57 -12.84
CA GLU A 93 -0.12 14.33 -13.95
C GLU A 93 0.44 13.47 -15.08
N LEU A 94 0.73 12.19 -14.88
CA LEU A 94 1.40 11.34 -15.88
C LEU A 94 0.59 10.08 -16.22
N ASP A 95 0.81 9.55 -17.42
CA ASP A 95 0.27 8.27 -17.88
C ASP A 95 1.04 7.10 -17.26
N VAL A 96 0.89 6.92 -15.95
CA VAL A 96 1.56 5.88 -15.16
C VAL A 96 0.54 5.05 -14.38
N ILE A 97 0.99 3.86 -13.94
CA ILE A 97 0.31 3.01 -12.98
C ILE A 97 1.03 3.13 -11.63
N ALA A 98 0.25 3.29 -10.56
CA ALA A 98 0.73 3.15 -9.19
C ALA A 98 -0.16 2.18 -8.41
N VAL A 99 0.25 1.86 -7.18
CA VAL A 99 -0.60 1.17 -6.22
C VAL A 99 -0.85 2.03 -5.00
N CYS A 100 -1.99 1.84 -4.35
CA CYS A 100 -2.30 2.50 -3.09
C CYS A 100 -3.28 1.69 -2.23
N PRO A 101 -3.39 2.00 -0.93
CA PRO A 101 -4.50 1.54 -0.10
C PRO A 101 -5.86 1.95 -0.67
N GLU A 102 -6.82 1.04 -0.68
CA GLU A 102 -8.19 1.29 -1.17
C GLU A 102 -8.87 2.51 -0.51
N PRO A 103 -8.73 2.77 0.82
CA PRO A 103 -9.28 3.98 1.42
C PRO A 103 -8.73 5.29 0.80
N LEU A 104 -7.44 5.33 0.46
CA LEU A 104 -6.82 6.50 -0.16
C LEU A 104 -7.38 6.72 -1.58
N TYR A 105 -7.67 5.64 -2.30
CA TYR A 105 -8.30 5.74 -3.61
C TYR A 105 -9.68 6.40 -3.52
N TYR A 106 -10.56 5.89 -2.66
CA TYR A 106 -11.92 6.45 -2.53
C TYR A 106 -11.93 7.87 -1.97
N ALA A 107 -11.07 8.17 -1.00
CA ALA A 107 -11.03 9.48 -0.35
C ALA A 107 -10.45 10.59 -1.23
N ARG A 108 -9.49 10.26 -2.12
CA ARG A 108 -8.74 11.27 -2.87
C ARG A 108 -8.68 11.03 -4.38
N LEU A 109 -8.28 9.84 -4.81
CA LEU A 109 -7.91 9.62 -6.21
C LEU A 109 -9.13 9.46 -7.13
N ALA A 110 -10.16 8.74 -6.69
CA ALA A 110 -11.38 8.56 -7.48
C ALA A 110 -12.11 9.89 -7.73
N PRO A 111 -12.29 10.78 -6.72
CA PRO A 111 -12.82 12.14 -6.95
C PRO A 111 -11.96 12.98 -7.89
N ALA A 112 -10.64 12.74 -7.94
CA ALA A 112 -9.71 13.40 -8.84
C ALA A 112 -9.73 12.84 -10.28
N GLY A 113 -10.65 11.92 -10.60
CA GLY A 113 -10.78 11.33 -11.93
C GLY A 113 -9.76 10.22 -12.24
N ILE A 114 -9.08 9.70 -11.23
CA ILE A 114 -8.17 8.55 -11.37
C ILE A 114 -8.97 7.26 -11.36
N TYR A 115 -8.62 6.34 -12.25
CA TYR A 115 -9.30 5.07 -12.43
C TYR A 115 -8.56 3.93 -11.72
N ARG A 116 -9.32 2.95 -11.19
CA ARG A 116 -8.77 1.64 -10.84
C ARG A 116 -8.34 0.93 -12.12
N VAL A 117 -7.13 0.37 -12.13
CA VAL A 117 -6.67 -0.53 -13.18
C VAL A 117 -7.40 -1.86 -13.06
N GLY A 118 -7.87 -2.41 -14.17
CA GLY A 118 -8.48 -3.75 -14.22
C GLY A 118 -7.45 -4.86 -14.08
N LEU A 119 -6.73 -4.92 -12.96
CA LEU A 119 -5.74 -5.96 -12.70
C LEU A 119 -6.40 -7.35 -12.69
N PRO A 120 -5.77 -8.37 -13.29
CA PRO A 120 -6.33 -9.73 -13.31
C PRO A 120 -6.24 -10.42 -11.94
N GLU A 121 -5.29 -10.01 -11.10
CA GLU A 121 -5.13 -10.49 -9.73
C GLU A 121 -4.40 -9.42 -8.90
N LEU A 122 -4.70 -9.39 -7.61
CA LEU A 122 -4.09 -8.53 -6.59
C LEU A 122 -3.58 -9.41 -5.45
N PRO A 123 -2.56 -8.95 -4.69
CA PRO A 123 -2.19 -9.65 -3.47
C PRO A 123 -3.33 -9.64 -2.44
N GLU A 124 -3.27 -10.59 -1.52
CA GLU A 124 -4.19 -10.67 -0.39
C GLU A 124 -4.19 -9.38 0.45
N PRO A 125 -5.32 -9.04 1.11
CA PRO A 125 -5.44 -7.86 1.95
C PRO A 125 -4.34 -7.81 3.03
N ILE A 126 -3.70 -6.65 3.18
CA ILE A 126 -2.49 -6.51 3.99
C ILE A 126 -2.86 -6.12 5.43
N PRO A 127 -2.29 -6.77 6.46
CA PRO A 127 -2.50 -6.36 7.84
C PRO A 127 -2.02 -4.93 8.12
N MET A 128 -2.87 -4.14 8.79
CA MET A 128 -2.57 -2.80 9.30
C MET A 128 -2.78 -2.77 10.81
N GLY A 129 -1.86 -2.13 11.52
CA GLY A 129 -1.90 -2.14 12.98
C GLY A 129 -0.80 -1.32 13.64
N ALA A 130 -0.67 -1.50 14.95
CA ALA A 130 0.37 -0.90 15.77
C ALA A 130 1.56 -1.83 15.95
N LEU A 131 2.76 -1.27 15.81
CA LEU A 131 4.04 -1.91 16.06
C LEU A 131 4.68 -1.30 17.30
N THR A 132 5.07 -2.14 18.25
CA THR A 132 5.69 -1.73 19.53
C THR A 132 6.89 -2.62 19.86
N MET A 133 7.80 -2.14 20.70
CA MET A 133 8.90 -2.98 21.21
C MET A 133 8.35 -4.00 22.23
N THR A 134 8.67 -5.28 22.06
CA THR A 134 8.13 -6.38 22.88
C THR A 134 8.49 -6.25 24.35
N HIS A 135 9.74 -5.89 24.66
CA HIS A 135 10.27 -5.86 26.03
C HIS A 135 10.17 -4.50 26.73
N MET A 136 9.48 -3.53 26.11
CA MET A 136 9.29 -2.20 26.70
C MET A 136 7.87 -2.08 27.28
N PRO A 137 7.71 -1.65 28.54
CA PRO A 137 6.40 -1.37 29.09
C PRO A 137 5.72 -0.26 28.29
N LYS A 138 4.44 -0.47 27.94
CA LYS A 138 3.63 0.52 27.21
C LYS A 138 3.06 1.51 28.22
N SER A 139 3.40 2.79 28.09
CA SER A 139 2.79 3.84 28.89
C SER A 139 1.28 3.91 28.62
N GLN A 140 0.51 4.50 29.54
CA GLN A 140 -0.94 4.68 29.34
C GLN A 140 -1.23 5.47 28.05
N ALA A 141 -0.44 6.52 27.78
CA ALA A 141 -0.59 7.33 26.57
C ALA A 141 -0.41 6.50 25.27
N VAL A 142 0.51 5.53 25.25
CA VAL A 142 0.69 4.63 24.09
C VAL A 142 -0.51 3.71 23.92
N GLN A 143 -1.05 3.17 25.02
CA GLN A 143 -2.24 2.33 24.99
C GLN A 143 -3.46 3.11 24.48
N ASP A 144 -3.62 4.35 24.94
CA ASP A 144 -4.69 5.25 24.50
C ASP A 144 -4.58 5.56 23.00
N LEU A 145 -3.36 5.86 22.52
CA LEU A 145 -3.12 6.09 21.08
C LEU A 145 -3.46 4.86 20.23
N ILE A 146 -3.10 3.66 20.70
CA ILE A 146 -3.43 2.40 20.02
C ILE A 146 -4.95 2.22 19.94
N SER A 147 -5.66 2.42 21.05
CA SER A 147 -7.12 2.29 21.10
C SER A 147 -7.83 3.31 20.21
N ILE A 148 -7.36 4.56 20.20
CA ILE A 148 -7.89 5.61 19.31
C ILE A 148 -7.67 5.24 17.84
N ALA A 149 -6.46 4.80 17.48
CA ALA A 149 -6.12 4.43 16.11
C ALA A 149 -6.96 3.23 15.64
N GLU A 150 -7.12 2.21 16.48
CA GLU A 150 -7.98 1.05 16.21
C GLU A 150 -9.42 1.50 15.93
N HIS A 151 -10.00 2.33 16.81
CA HIS A 151 -11.38 2.80 16.67
C HIS A 151 -11.60 3.67 15.42
N ILE A 152 -10.64 4.53 15.07
CA ILE A 152 -10.70 5.33 13.84
C ILE A 152 -10.57 4.42 12.62
N SER A 153 -9.67 3.44 12.66
CA SER A 153 -9.41 2.55 11.53
C SER A 153 -10.62 1.70 11.14
N LEU A 154 -11.52 1.39 12.08
CA LEU A 154 -12.75 0.63 11.81
C LEU A 154 -13.85 1.44 11.12
N LYS A 155 -13.73 2.77 11.08
CA LYS A 155 -14.73 3.68 10.50
C LYS A 155 -14.42 4.11 9.06
N ILE A 156 -13.26 3.71 8.54
CA ILE A 156 -12.75 4.04 7.21
C ILE A 156 -12.92 2.84 6.29
#